data_AF-A0A3S3BE90-F1
#
_entry.id   AF-A0A3S3BE90-F1
#
_cell.length_a   1.000
_cell.length_b   1.000
_cell.length_c   1.000
_cell.angle_alpha   90.00
_cell.angle_beta   90.00
_cell.angle_gamma   90.00
#
_symmetry.space_group_name_H-M   'P 1'
#
loop_
_entity.id
_entity.type
_entity.pdbx_description
1 polymer ?
#
loop_
_entity_poly.entity_id
_entity_poly.type
_entity_poly.pdbx_seq_one_letter_code
_entity_poly.pdbx_strand_id
1 'polypeptide(L)'
;MRAVDLRVELMPPSVDRQRLDELCRAISRIADLVLRGSESARQEIETFNARTGHAYSALDFAEYDGGRDLAEFALEAARPARPRITDITSDELVEIVRRLLAGDPESDYYLRVLDTNVPHPRVSDLIYHPPAELREASAEQIVDEALRYRPIAL
;
A
#
# COMPACT_ATOMS: atom_id res chain seq x y z
N MET A 1 -5.86 -16.27 -19.90
CA MET A 1 -5.14 -15.25 -20.68
C MET A 1 -3.65 -15.33 -20.37
N ARG A 2 -2.78 -14.73 -21.20
CA ARG A 2 -1.33 -14.66 -20.93
C ARG A 2 -1.06 -13.53 -19.93
N ALA A 3 -0.12 -13.73 -19.01
CA ALA A 3 0.40 -12.67 -18.16
C ALA A 3 0.89 -11.50 -19.02
N VAL A 4 0.59 -10.28 -18.59
CA VAL A 4 1.07 -9.05 -19.23
C VAL A 4 2.33 -8.61 -18.51
N ASP A 5 3.30 -8.10 -19.25
CA ASP A 5 4.47 -7.48 -18.64
C ASP A 5 4.11 -6.06 -18.21
N LEU A 6 4.27 -5.76 -16.92
CA LEU A 6 3.98 -4.42 -16.41
C LEU A 6 5.07 -3.47 -16.85
N ARG A 7 4.68 -2.32 -17.39
CA ARG A 7 5.63 -1.24 -17.70
C ARG A 7 6.33 -0.73 -16.44
N VAL A 8 7.49 -0.12 -16.63
CA VAL A 8 8.39 0.28 -15.55
C VAL A 8 7.73 1.22 -14.52
N GLU A 9 6.77 2.04 -14.94
CA GLU A 9 6.04 2.96 -14.06
C GLU A 9 5.12 2.24 -13.06
N LEU A 10 4.74 1.00 -13.35
CA LEU A 10 3.93 0.14 -12.48
C LEU A 10 4.78 -0.84 -11.68
N MET A 11 6.09 -0.85 -11.88
CA MET A 11 7.00 -1.66 -11.08
C MET A 11 7.34 -0.94 -9.77
N PRO A 12 7.50 -1.68 -8.65
CA PRO A 12 7.94 -1.07 -7.40
C PRO A 12 9.28 -0.36 -7.60
N PRO A 13 9.42 0.91 -7.20
CA PRO A 13 10.68 1.60 -7.33
C PRO A 13 11.72 0.96 -6.39
N SER A 14 12.95 0.82 -6.89
CA SER A 14 14.08 0.39 -6.08
C SER A 14 14.38 1.45 -5.03
N VAL A 15 14.61 1.01 -3.79
CA VAL A 15 14.97 1.89 -2.68
C VAL A 15 16.42 1.64 -2.30
N ASP A 16 17.19 2.71 -2.10
CA ASP A 16 18.57 2.59 -1.67
C ASP A 16 18.67 2.13 -0.21
N ARG A 17 19.70 1.33 0.08
CA ARG A 17 19.87 0.71 1.40
C ARG A 17 20.08 1.74 2.52
N GLN A 18 20.77 2.85 2.23
CA GLN A 18 21.00 3.90 3.20
C GLN A 18 19.67 4.52 3.65
N ARG A 19 18.77 4.80 2.70
CA ARG A 19 17.43 5.32 2.98
C ARG A 19 16.60 4.34 3.81
N LEU A 20 16.67 3.04 3.52
CA LEU A 20 16.01 2.02 4.34
C LEU A 20 16.53 2.03 5.78
N ASP A 21 17.85 2.07 5.97
CA ASP A 21 18.47 2.11 7.30
C ASP A 21 18.07 3.37 8.08
N GLU A 22 18.00 4.53 7.41
CA GLU A 22 17.52 5.79 7.99
C GLU A 22 16.07 5.71 8.44
N LEU A 23 15.20 5.10 7.62
CA LEU A 23 13.78 4.94 7.92
C LEU A 23 13.55 3.94 9.05
N CYS A 24 14.25 2.79 9.06
CA CYS A 24 14.20 1.82 10.16
C CYS A 24 14.52 2.48 11.52
N ARG A 25 15.58 3.30 11.57
CA ARG A 25 15.96 4.03 12.79
C ARG A 25 14.90 5.06 13.18
N ALA A 26 14.34 5.78 12.21
CA ALA A 26 13.30 6.77 12.47
C ALA A 26 12.01 6.10 13.00
N ILE A 27 11.56 5.01 12.39
CA ILE A 27 10.38 4.24 12.81
C ILE A 27 10.59 3.69 14.22
N SER A 28 11.72 3.05 14.51
CA SER A 28 12.02 2.51 15.84
C SER A 28 12.01 3.60 16.92
N ARG A 29 12.59 4.76 16.63
CA ARG A 29 12.61 5.91 17.54
C ARG A 29 11.19 6.44 17.80
N ILE A 30 10.37 6.56 16.76
CA ILE A 30 8.99 7.04 16.89
C ILE A 30 8.15 6.03 17.69
N ALA A 31 8.30 4.73 17.42
CA ALA A 31 7.63 3.68 18.16
C ALA A 31 7.94 3.75 19.67
N ASP A 32 9.21 3.91 20.06
CA ASP A 32 9.60 4.07 21.47
C ASP A 32 9.00 5.33 22.11
N LEU A 33 8.96 6.46 21.38
CA LEU A 33 8.33 7.69 21.86
C LEU A 33 6.82 7.53 22.07
N VAL A 34 6.13 6.84 21.16
CA VAL A 34 4.69 6.55 21.27
C VAL A 34 4.41 5.65 22.46
N LEU A 35 5.17 4.56 22.61
CA LEU A 35 5.01 3.60 23.71
C LEU A 35 5.23 4.24 25.09
N ARG A 36 6.15 5.20 25.19
CA ARG A 36 6.39 5.96 26.43
C ARG A 36 5.38 7.07 26.68
N GLY A 37 4.46 7.33 25.75
CA GLY A 37 3.52 8.45 25.85
C GLY A 37 4.20 9.82 25.80
N SER A 38 5.31 9.94 25.07
CA SER A 38 6.07 11.21 24.98
C SER A 38 5.24 12.29 24.29
N GLU A 39 5.25 13.51 24.84
CA GLU A 39 4.61 14.69 24.24
C GLU A 39 5.19 15.02 22.84
N SER A 40 6.46 14.65 22.60
CA SER A 40 7.13 14.86 21.29
C SER A 40 6.71 13.86 20.21
N ALA A 41 6.05 12.75 20.55
CA ALA A 41 5.72 11.69 19.60
C ALA A 41 4.90 12.22 18.42
N ARG A 42 3.91 13.07 18.69
CA ARG A 42 3.05 13.67 17.67
C ARG A 42 3.84 14.47 16.63
N GLN A 43 4.78 15.30 17.08
CA GLN A 43 5.59 16.13 16.19
C GLN A 43 6.54 15.29 15.32
N GLU A 44 7.11 14.22 15.88
CA GLU A 44 8.00 13.31 15.15
C GLU A 44 7.23 12.51 14.09
N ILE A 45 6.00 12.09 14.37
CA ILE A 45 5.09 11.48 13.40
C ILE A 45 4.75 12.46 12.27
N GLU A 46 4.36 13.69 12.59
CA GLU A 46 4.06 14.73 11.60
C GLU A 46 5.27 14.99 10.68
N THR A 47 6.47 15.05 11.25
CA THR A 47 7.72 15.24 10.50
C THR A 47 8.02 14.04 9.60
N PHE A 48 7.82 12.81 10.10
CA PHE A 48 8.01 11.59 9.33
C PHE A 48 7.04 11.51 8.15
N ASN A 49 5.76 11.80 8.39
CA ASN A 49 4.72 11.86 7.38
C ASN A 49 5.03 12.90 6.30
N ALA A 50 5.42 14.11 6.69
CA ALA A 50 5.81 15.16 5.73
C ALA A 50 7.00 14.73 4.85
N ARG A 51 7.99 14.03 5.42
CA ARG A 51 9.19 13.55 4.69
C ARG A 51 8.93 12.38 3.74
N THR A 52 7.90 11.59 4.02
CA THR A 52 7.62 10.33 3.30
C THR A 52 6.38 10.45 2.40
N GLY A 53 5.56 11.48 2.61
CA GLY A 53 4.28 11.68 1.91
C GLY A 53 3.14 10.82 2.46
N HIS A 54 3.36 10.12 3.57
CA HIS A 54 2.39 9.24 4.21
C HIS A 54 1.56 9.95 5.28
N ALA A 55 0.58 9.25 5.82
CA ALA A 55 -0.30 9.73 6.88
C ALA A 55 -0.42 8.70 8.02
N TYR A 56 0.73 8.19 8.49
CA TYR A 56 0.77 7.26 9.61
C TYR A 56 0.28 7.94 10.91
N SER A 57 -0.48 7.20 11.68
CA SER A 57 -0.96 7.54 13.03
C SER A 57 -0.01 6.99 14.09
N ALA A 58 -0.22 7.35 15.35
CA ALA A 58 0.53 6.76 16.47
C ALA A 58 0.34 5.24 16.56
N LEU A 59 -0.84 4.74 16.20
CA LEU A 59 -1.15 3.31 16.22
C LEU A 59 -0.27 2.54 15.23
N ASP A 60 -0.05 3.10 14.04
CA ASP A 60 0.82 2.49 13.00
C ASP A 60 2.26 2.28 13.48
N PHE A 61 2.74 3.08 14.43
CA PHE A 61 4.07 2.90 15.05
C PHE A 61 4.04 2.02 16.30
N ALA A 62 2.91 1.97 17.02
CA ALA A 62 2.77 1.19 18.23
C ALA A 62 2.53 -0.30 17.97
N GLU A 63 1.87 -0.63 16.85
CA GLU A 63 1.34 -1.98 16.57
C GLU A 63 1.81 -2.54 15.24
N TYR A 64 2.87 -1.98 14.62
CA TYR A 64 3.31 -2.47 13.31
C TYR A 64 3.72 -3.95 13.35
N ASP A 65 4.30 -4.41 14.46
CA ASP A 65 4.76 -5.78 14.68
C ASP A 65 3.63 -6.83 14.67
N GLY A 66 2.37 -6.39 14.74
CA GLY A 66 1.21 -7.25 14.58
C GLY A 66 0.89 -7.65 13.13
N GLY A 67 1.45 -6.95 12.13
CA GLY A 67 1.11 -7.16 10.72
C GLY A 67 2.25 -7.02 9.71
N ARG A 68 3.38 -6.43 10.12
CA ARG A 68 4.59 -6.28 9.30
C ARG A 68 5.84 -6.18 10.17
N ASP A 69 7.00 -6.42 9.60
CA ASP A 69 8.27 -6.15 10.28
C ASP A 69 8.77 -4.70 10.05
N LEU A 70 9.86 -4.36 10.74
CA LEU A 70 10.45 -3.02 10.65
C LEU A 70 10.99 -2.70 9.24
N ALA A 71 11.53 -3.69 8.54
CA ALA A 71 12.09 -3.52 7.21
C ALA A 71 10.98 -3.34 6.18
N GLU A 72 9.87 -4.07 6.31
CA GLU A 72 8.65 -3.90 5.53
C GLU A 72 8.07 -2.49 5.72
N PHE A 73 7.93 -2.02 6.96
CA PHE A 73 7.48 -0.65 7.23
C PHE A 73 8.45 0.39 6.63
N ALA A 74 9.76 0.19 6.73
CA ALA A 74 10.73 1.11 6.13
C ALA A 74 10.64 1.13 4.60
N LEU A 75 10.52 -0.03 3.96
CA LEU A 75 10.34 -0.16 2.51
C LEU A 75 9.05 0.52 2.06
N GLU A 76 7.98 0.30 2.82
CA GLU A 76 6.69 0.91 2.62
C GLU A 76 6.77 2.45 2.69
N ALA A 77 7.41 2.99 3.72
CA ALA A 77 7.57 4.43 3.93
C ALA A 77 8.55 5.08 2.93
N ALA A 78 9.45 4.29 2.34
CA ALA A 78 10.38 4.77 1.31
C ALA A 78 9.71 4.95 -0.05
N ARG A 79 8.61 4.22 -0.31
CA ARG A 79 7.89 4.25 -1.57
C ARG A 79 6.78 5.30 -1.56
N PRO A 80 6.35 5.79 -2.74
CA PRO A 80 5.26 6.75 -2.83
C PRO A 80 4.01 6.26 -2.08
N ALA A 81 3.44 7.11 -1.22
CA ALA A 81 2.23 6.79 -0.48
C ALA A 81 1.00 6.61 -1.36
N ARG A 82 0.95 7.36 -2.47
CA ARG A 82 -0.14 7.34 -3.44
C ARG A 82 0.46 7.34 -4.85
N PRO A 83 0.93 6.19 -5.35
CA PRO A 83 1.47 6.10 -6.69
C PRO A 83 0.34 6.31 -7.69
N ARG A 84 0.22 7.53 -8.24
CA ARG A 84 -0.80 7.88 -9.23
C ARG A 84 -0.20 7.74 -10.63
N ILE A 85 -0.66 6.74 -11.38
CA ILE A 85 -0.19 6.44 -12.73
C ILE A 85 -1.31 6.77 -13.71
N THR A 86 -1.01 7.60 -14.71
CA THR A 86 -1.98 7.93 -15.76
C THR A 86 -2.11 6.79 -16.76
N ASP A 87 -3.28 6.67 -17.37
CA ASP A 87 -3.54 5.77 -18.49
C ASP A 87 -3.27 4.29 -18.16
N ILE A 88 -3.52 3.88 -16.91
CA ILE A 88 -3.45 2.46 -16.53
C ILE A 88 -4.55 1.69 -17.27
N THR A 89 -4.15 0.61 -17.92
CA THR A 89 -5.08 -0.24 -18.69
C THR A 89 -5.74 -1.28 -17.78
N SER A 90 -6.90 -1.79 -18.20
CA SER A 90 -7.55 -2.90 -17.49
C SER A 90 -6.65 -4.13 -17.41
N ASP A 91 -5.90 -4.44 -18.46
CA ASP A 91 -4.99 -5.58 -18.49
C ASP A 91 -3.83 -5.44 -17.47
N GLU A 92 -3.30 -4.23 -17.30
CA GLU A 92 -2.29 -3.93 -16.26
C GLU A 92 -2.88 -4.06 -14.85
N LEU A 93 -4.10 -3.55 -14.62
CA LEU A 93 -4.80 -3.73 -13.34
C LEU A 93 -5.05 -5.21 -13.03
N VAL A 94 -5.43 -6.00 -14.05
CA VAL A 94 -5.65 -7.45 -13.91
C VAL A 94 -4.35 -8.15 -13.54
N GLU A 95 -3.24 -7.79 -14.19
CA GLU A 95 -1.93 -8.34 -13.85
C GLU A 95 -1.51 -7.98 -12.42
N ILE A 96 -1.77 -6.76 -11.96
CA ILE A 96 -1.53 -6.34 -10.56
C ILE A 96 -2.36 -7.20 -9.59
N VAL A 97 -3.67 -7.35 -9.82
CA VAL A 97 -4.53 -8.20 -8.99
C VAL A 97 -4.08 -9.66 -9.01
N ARG A 98 -3.63 -10.16 -10.16
CA ARG A 98 -3.09 -11.53 -10.29
C ARG A 98 -1.85 -11.73 -9.43
N ARG A 99 -0.93 -10.77 -9.38
CA ARG A 99 0.26 -10.80 -8.50
C ARG A 99 -0.14 -10.81 -7.03
N LEU A 100 -1.11 -9.98 -6.64
CA LEU A 100 -1.65 -9.93 -5.28
C LEU A 100 -2.26 -11.28 -4.85
N LEU A 101 -3.11 -11.88 -5.68
CA LEU A 101 -3.71 -13.19 -5.42
C LEU A 101 -2.66 -14.32 -5.33
N ALA A 102 -1.53 -14.17 -6.00
CA ALA A 102 -0.42 -15.11 -5.95
C ALA A 102 0.52 -14.89 -4.74
N GLY A 103 0.28 -13.86 -3.91
CA GLY A 103 1.14 -13.54 -2.77
C GLY A 103 2.50 -12.99 -3.18
N ASP A 104 2.54 -12.14 -4.20
CA ASP A 104 3.77 -11.47 -4.64
C ASP A 104 4.46 -10.74 -3.46
N PRO A 105 5.79 -10.85 -3.28
CA PRO A 105 6.50 -10.13 -2.22
C PRO A 105 6.30 -8.61 -2.23
N GLU A 106 5.93 -8.06 -3.38
CA GLU A 106 5.69 -6.62 -3.58
C GLU A 106 4.21 -6.24 -3.40
N SER A 107 3.43 -7.09 -2.73
CA SER A 107 1.98 -6.93 -2.54
C SER A 107 1.61 -5.56 -1.98
N ASP A 108 2.32 -5.05 -0.97
CA ASP A 108 2.02 -3.75 -0.38
C ASP A 108 2.10 -2.59 -1.38
N TYR A 109 3.06 -2.65 -2.31
CA TYR A 109 3.17 -1.65 -3.36
C TYR A 109 2.01 -1.77 -4.36
N TYR A 110 1.70 -2.98 -4.79
CA TYR A 110 0.63 -3.25 -5.74
C TYR A 110 -0.74 -2.88 -5.20
N LEU A 111 -1.00 -3.08 -3.91
CA LEU A 111 -2.22 -2.62 -3.25
C LEU A 111 -2.37 -1.10 -3.33
N ARG A 112 -1.30 -0.35 -3.07
CA ARG A 112 -1.35 1.12 -3.15
C ARG A 112 -1.58 1.63 -4.56
N VAL A 113 -1.04 0.93 -5.56
CA VAL A 113 -1.33 1.23 -6.97
C VAL A 113 -2.81 1.03 -7.23
N LEU A 114 -3.43 -0.06 -6.76
CA LEU A 114 -4.88 -0.25 -6.89
C LEU A 114 -5.65 0.85 -6.16
N ASP A 115 -5.42 1.02 -4.86
CA ASP A 115 -6.12 1.99 -4.00
C ASP A 115 -6.08 3.42 -4.55
N THR A 116 -4.98 3.79 -5.22
CA THR A 116 -4.80 5.15 -5.76
C THR A 116 -5.45 5.34 -7.13
N ASN A 117 -5.56 4.28 -7.94
CA ASN A 117 -5.88 4.41 -9.37
C ASN A 117 -7.24 3.81 -9.77
N VAL A 118 -7.95 3.11 -8.88
CA VAL A 118 -9.32 2.64 -9.12
C VAL A 118 -10.35 3.48 -8.35
N PRO A 119 -11.60 3.59 -8.83
CA PRO A 119 -12.62 4.38 -8.15
C PRO A 119 -13.16 3.72 -6.87
N HIS A 120 -13.00 2.40 -6.72
CA HIS A 120 -13.50 1.65 -5.58
C HIS A 120 -12.72 1.99 -4.29
N PRO A 121 -13.37 2.53 -3.24
CA PRO A 121 -12.69 3.10 -2.07
C PRO A 121 -12.06 2.05 -1.14
N ARG A 122 -12.39 0.77 -1.34
CA ARG A 122 -11.94 -0.37 -0.52
C ARG A 122 -11.54 -1.54 -1.40
N VAL A 123 -10.75 -1.30 -2.46
CA VAL A 123 -10.42 -2.35 -3.44
C VAL A 123 -9.65 -3.52 -2.81
N SER A 124 -8.86 -3.26 -1.77
CA SER A 124 -8.20 -4.31 -0.97
C SER A 124 -9.20 -5.31 -0.37
N ASP A 125 -10.39 -4.88 0.03
CA ASP A 125 -11.43 -5.78 0.56
C ASP A 125 -11.93 -6.74 -0.52
N LEU A 126 -11.96 -6.34 -1.79
CA LEU A 126 -12.33 -7.25 -2.89
C LEU A 126 -11.32 -8.40 -3.07
N ILE A 127 -10.13 -8.28 -2.50
CA ILE A 127 -9.03 -9.26 -2.61
C ILE A 127 -8.93 -10.10 -1.32
N TYR A 128 -8.82 -9.45 -0.16
CA TYR A 128 -8.54 -10.14 1.11
C TYR A 128 -9.78 -10.47 1.94
N HIS A 129 -10.87 -9.72 1.73
CA HIS A 129 -12.13 -9.90 2.44
C HIS A 129 -13.32 -9.90 1.47
N PRO A 130 -13.27 -10.70 0.38
CA PRO A 130 -14.23 -10.58 -0.71
C PRO A 130 -15.65 -10.88 -0.22
N PRO A 131 -16.66 -10.16 -0.75
CA PRO A 131 -18.05 -10.53 -0.57
C PRO A 131 -18.30 -11.93 -1.13
N ALA A 132 -19.40 -12.57 -0.73
CA ALA A 132 -19.65 -13.98 -1.03
C ALA A 132 -19.61 -14.28 -2.53
N GLU A 133 -20.04 -13.33 -3.35
CA GLU A 133 -20.11 -13.39 -4.81
C GLU A 133 -18.72 -13.34 -5.48
N LEU A 134 -17.68 -12.87 -4.77
CA LEU A 134 -16.33 -12.68 -5.29
C LEU A 134 -15.27 -13.58 -4.64
N ARG A 135 -15.65 -14.50 -3.74
CA ARG A 135 -14.67 -15.36 -3.03
C ARG A 135 -13.79 -16.20 -3.96
N GLU A 136 -14.31 -16.58 -5.12
CA GLU A 136 -13.59 -17.35 -6.13
C GLU A 136 -13.44 -16.54 -7.43
N ALA A 137 -13.55 -15.21 -7.33
CA ALA A 137 -13.45 -14.34 -8.49
C ALA A 137 -12.04 -14.39 -9.10
N SER A 138 -11.99 -14.37 -10.42
CA SER A 138 -10.75 -14.16 -11.14
C SER A 138 -10.26 -12.71 -10.97
N ALA A 139 -8.98 -12.46 -11.29
CA ALA A 139 -8.43 -11.11 -11.27
C ALA A 139 -9.23 -10.14 -12.17
N GLU A 140 -9.70 -10.61 -13.32
CA GLU A 140 -10.57 -9.87 -14.23
C GLU A 140 -11.89 -9.47 -13.56
N GLN A 141 -12.54 -10.39 -12.85
CA GLN A 141 -13.80 -10.12 -12.17
C GLN A 141 -13.63 -9.09 -11.04
N ILE A 142 -12.51 -9.17 -10.31
CA ILE A 142 -12.18 -8.20 -9.25
C ILE A 142 -11.94 -6.81 -9.85
N VAL A 143 -11.17 -6.71 -10.95
CA VAL A 143 -10.92 -5.43 -11.64
C VAL A 143 -12.20 -4.85 -12.21
N ASP A 144 -13.04 -5.67 -12.83
CA ASP A 144 -14.35 -5.25 -13.33
C ASP A 144 -15.20 -4.63 -12.21
N GLU A 145 -15.27 -5.26 -11.05
CA GLU A 145 -16.00 -4.72 -9.90
C GLU A 145 -15.38 -3.40 -9.40
N ALA A 146 -14.06 -3.37 -9.26
CA ALA A 146 -13.34 -2.19 -8.81
C ALA A 146 -13.57 -0.97 -9.73
N LEU A 147 -13.66 -1.20 -11.05
CA LEU A 147 -13.89 -0.14 -12.05
C LEU A 147 -15.36 0.24 -12.20
N ARG A 148 -16.30 -0.68 -11.89
CA ARG A 148 -17.74 -0.42 -11.94
C ARG A 148 -18.22 0.47 -10.79
N TYR A 149 -17.49 0.53 -9.69
CA TYR A 149 -17.88 1.35 -8.54
C TYR A 149 -18.17 2.80 -8.94
N ARG A 150 -19.35 3.28 -8.55
CA ARG A 150 -19.78 4.66 -8.71
C ARG A 150 -19.90 5.28 -7.32
N PRO A 151 -19.07 6.29 -6.97
CA PRO A 151 -19.24 7.02 -5.73
C PRO A 151 -20.67 7.57 -5.65
N ILE A 152 -21.35 7.29 -4.54
CA ILE A 152 -22.63 7.92 -4.23
C ILE A 152 -22.31 9.38 -3.89
N ALA A 153 -22.85 10.33 -4.65
CA ALA A 153 -22.79 11.73 -4.28
C ALA A 153 -23.61 11.92 -3.00
N LEU A 154 -22.94 12.28 -1.90
CA LEU A 154 -23.55 12.67 -0.63
C LEU A 154 -23.90 14.17 -0.64
#